data_AF-A0A523P3R5-F1
#
_entry.id   AF-A0A523P3R5-F1
#
_cell.length_a   1.000
_cell.length_b   1.000
_cell.length_c   1.000
_cell.angle_alpha   90.00
_cell.angle_beta   90.00
_cell.angle_gamma   90.00
#
_symmetry.space_group_name_H-M   'P 1'
#
loop_
_entity.id
_entity.type
_entity.pdbx_description
1 polymer ?
#
loop_
_entity_poly.entity_id
_entity_poly.type
_entity_poly.pdbx_seq_one_letter_code
_entity_poly.pdbx_strand_id
1 'polypeptide(L)'
;MKIYAFDVDETLDFSGGPITVDMLVELRQDNILGLCGNWAVVTKCPNWYKLFSFVGPIGGVSKEEHLIQLKRYIPADDHIMVGNILNVTGLSDDKGAAERSGWRFISEREFARGTR
;
A
#
# COMPACT_ATOMS: atom_id res chain seq x y z
N MET A 1 3.56 3.81 15.91
CA MET A 1 3.14 4.35 14.60
C MET A 1 3.71 3.48 13.50
N LYS A 2 2.86 2.89 12.65
CA LYS A 2 3.29 2.06 11.50
C LYS A 2 3.13 2.83 10.18
N ILE A 3 3.84 2.38 9.15
CA ILE A 3 3.67 2.86 7.78
C ILE A 3 3.08 1.73 6.93
N TYR A 4 1.99 2.03 6.23
CA TYR A 4 1.37 1.15 5.26
C TYR A 4 1.53 1.73 3.86
N ALA A 5 2.11 0.95 2.95
CA ALA A 5 2.16 1.22 1.52
C ALA A 5 1.18 0.27 0.83
N PHE A 6 0.10 0.82 0.24
CA PHE A 6 -0.93 0.03 -0.42
C PHE A 6 -0.71 -0.01 -1.92
N ASP A 7 -0.69 -1.21 -2.50
CA ASP A 7 -0.99 -1.35 -3.92
C ASP A 7 -2.43 -0.87 -4.21
N VAL A 8 -2.71 -0.62 -5.48
CA VAL A 8 -4.00 -0.04 -5.89
C VAL A 8 -4.86 -1.07 -6.60
N ASP A 9 -4.46 -1.48 -7.79
CA ASP A 9 -5.27 -2.34 -8.65
C ASP A 9 -5.52 -3.69 -7.96
N GLU A 10 -6.78 -4.14 -7.91
CA GLU A 10 -7.19 -5.39 -7.25
C GLU A 10 -6.91 -5.46 -5.73
N THR A 11 -6.42 -4.37 -5.12
CA THR A 11 -6.15 -4.26 -3.67
C THR A 11 -7.21 -3.39 -2.97
N LEU A 12 -7.50 -2.20 -3.51
CA LEU A 12 -8.52 -1.29 -2.97
C LEU A 12 -9.89 -1.54 -3.60
N ASP A 13 -10.97 -1.33 -2.86
CA ASP A 13 -12.34 -1.66 -3.29
C ASP A 13 -12.77 -0.96 -4.59
N PHE A 14 -12.48 0.32 -4.72
CA PHE A 14 -12.80 1.12 -5.90
C PHE A 14 -11.93 0.76 -7.13
N SER A 15 -10.94 -0.09 -6.97
CA SER A 15 -10.10 -0.68 -8.03
C SER A 15 -10.22 -2.20 -8.10
N GLY A 16 -11.28 -2.79 -7.52
CA GLY A 16 -11.63 -4.21 -7.65
C GLY A 16 -11.11 -5.12 -6.54
N GLY A 17 -10.48 -4.58 -5.50
CA GLY A 17 -9.95 -5.34 -4.37
C GLY A 17 -10.87 -5.42 -3.15
N PRO A 18 -10.43 -6.08 -2.07
CA PRO A 18 -11.25 -6.29 -0.88
C PRO A 18 -11.13 -5.20 0.20
N ILE A 19 -10.17 -4.27 0.08
CA ILE A 19 -9.89 -3.28 1.13
C ILE A 19 -10.75 -2.05 0.92
N THR A 20 -11.66 -1.79 1.86
CA THR A 20 -12.59 -0.66 1.74
C THR A 20 -11.99 0.67 2.18
N VAL A 21 -12.55 1.77 1.67
CA VAL A 21 -12.16 3.12 2.11
C VAL A 21 -12.34 3.29 3.63
N ASP A 22 -13.39 2.72 4.23
CA ASP A 22 -13.64 2.81 5.67
C ASP A 22 -12.53 2.13 6.49
N MET A 23 -12.02 0.98 6.04
CA MET A 23 -10.86 0.33 6.67
C MET A 23 -9.62 1.23 6.64
N LEU A 24 -9.42 1.98 5.55
CA LEU A 24 -8.31 2.94 5.45
C LEU A 24 -8.51 4.15 6.36
N VAL A 25 -9.73 4.67 6.45
CA VAL A 25 -10.09 5.80 7.34
C VAL A 25 -9.81 5.46 8.80
N GLU A 26 -10.18 4.24 9.23
CA GLU A 26 -9.90 3.74 10.58
C GLU A 26 -8.40 3.58 10.80
N LEU A 27 -7.70 2.91 9.87
CA LEU A 27 -6.26 2.67 9.99
C LEU A 27 -5.45 3.97 10.05
N ARG A 28 -5.90 5.02 9.34
CA ARG A 28 -5.22 6.31 9.22
C ARG A 28 -5.13 7.10 10.52
N GLN A 29 -5.98 6.80 11.51
CA GLN A 29 -6.01 7.54 12.78
C GLN A 29 -4.67 7.45 13.51
N ASP A 30 -4.03 6.28 13.51
CA ASP A 30 -2.80 6.01 14.27
C ASP A 30 -1.56 5.72 13.40
N ASN A 31 -1.72 5.75 12.08
CA ASN A 31 -0.70 5.28 11.13
C ASN A 31 -0.52 6.22 9.93
N ILE A 32 0.61 6.06 9.25
CA ILE A 32 0.88 6.70 7.96
C ILE A 32 0.45 5.72 6.88
N LEU A 33 -0.44 6.17 5.99
CA LEU A 33 -0.86 5.40 4.82
C LEU A 33 -0.32 6.07 3.58
N GLY A 34 0.12 5.30 2.60
CA GLY A 34 0.48 5.83 1.29
C GLY A 34 0.22 4.83 0.18
N LEU A 35 0.29 5.33 -1.04
CA LEU A 35 0.08 4.54 -2.25
C LEU A 35 1.41 4.02 -2.79
N CYS A 36 1.37 2.78 -3.26
CA CYS A 36 2.45 2.05 -3.89
C CYS A 36 1.91 1.38 -5.17
N GLY A 37 1.39 2.17 -6.10
CA GLY A 37 0.68 1.64 -7.28
C GLY A 37 0.08 2.74 -8.17
N ASN A 38 -0.93 2.38 -8.94
CA ASN A 38 -1.57 3.24 -9.93
C ASN A 38 -2.37 4.39 -9.30
N TRP A 39 -1.67 5.45 -8.89
CA TRP A 39 -2.27 6.59 -8.19
C TRP A 39 -3.36 7.30 -9.01
N ALA A 40 -3.29 7.23 -10.35
CA ALA A 40 -4.30 7.82 -11.23
C ALA A 40 -5.69 7.24 -11.00
N VAL A 41 -5.80 5.94 -10.68
CA VAL A 41 -7.09 5.31 -10.33
C VAL A 41 -7.61 5.89 -9.01
N VAL A 42 -6.73 6.08 -8.02
CA VAL A 42 -7.11 6.61 -6.70
C VAL A 42 -7.61 8.05 -6.77
N THR A 43 -7.15 8.85 -7.74
CA THR A 43 -7.65 10.24 -7.89
C THR A 43 -9.15 10.33 -8.20
N LYS A 44 -9.78 9.22 -8.65
CA LYS A 44 -11.22 9.12 -8.87
C LYS A 44 -12.01 8.94 -7.57
N CYS A 45 -11.36 8.52 -6.49
CA CYS A 45 -11.97 8.43 -5.16
C CYS A 45 -12.05 9.82 -4.52
N PRO A 46 -13.25 10.28 -4.11
CA PRO A 46 -13.39 11.56 -3.42
C PRO A 46 -12.50 11.63 -2.16
N ASN A 47 -11.93 12.81 -1.90
CA ASN A 47 -11.11 13.08 -0.70
C ASN A 47 -9.88 12.16 -0.52
N TRP A 48 -9.40 11.46 -1.55
CA TRP A 48 -8.23 10.57 -1.45
C TRP A 48 -7.01 11.24 -0.80
N TYR A 49 -6.81 12.53 -1.05
CA TYR A 49 -5.71 13.35 -0.54
C TYR A 49 -5.74 13.54 0.98
N LYS A 50 -6.85 13.21 1.66
CA LYS A 50 -6.94 13.20 3.13
C LYS A 50 -6.49 11.87 3.73
N LEU A 51 -6.50 10.79 2.94
CA LEU A 51 -6.18 9.43 3.40
C LEU A 51 -4.70 9.12 3.24
N PHE A 52 -4.12 9.45 2.09
CA PHE A 52 -2.77 9.03 1.75
C PHE A 52 -1.77 10.17 1.98
N SER A 53 -0.74 9.88 2.79
CA SER A 53 0.36 10.77 3.14
C SER A 53 1.43 10.85 2.04
N PHE A 54 1.52 9.84 1.17
CA PHE A 54 2.43 9.83 0.02
C PHE A 54 1.85 9.03 -1.15
N VAL A 55 2.40 9.28 -2.33
CA VAL A 55 2.05 8.60 -3.58
C VAL A 55 3.32 8.11 -4.26
N GLY A 56 3.31 6.90 -4.78
CA GLY A 56 4.41 6.35 -5.54
C GLY A 56 4.18 4.91 -5.98
N PRO A 57 5.17 4.29 -6.63
CA PRO A 57 6.32 4.95 -7.25
C PRO A 57 5.91 5.89 -8.42
N ILE A 58 6.69 6.94 -8.70
CA ILE A 58 6.48 7.89 -9.82
C ILE A 58 7.72 7.91 -10.72
N GLY A 59 7.54 8.12 -12.03
CA GLY A 59 8.65 8.46 -12.93
C GLY A 59 9.58 7.30 -13.30
N GLY A 60 9.05 6.08 -13.39
CA GLY A 60 9.84 4.88 -13.73
C GLY A 60 10.63 4.28 -12.56
N VAL A 61 10.50 4.83 -11.36
CA VAL A 61 11.04 4.23 -10.14
C VAL A 61 10.36 2.89 -9.89
N SER A 62 11.13 1.88 -9.48
CA SER A 62 10.56 0.58 -9.12
C SER A 62 9.84 0.65 -7.78
N LYS A 63 8.88 -0.27 -7.57
CA LYS A 63 8.18 -0.40 -6.30
C LYS A 63 9.16 -0.63 -5.13
N GLU A 64 10.12 -1.52 -5.34
CA GLU A 64 11.19 -1.82 -4.38
C GLU A 64 12.01 -0.57 -4.02
N GLU A 65 12.49 0.19 -5.02
CA GLU A 65 13.32 1.36 -4.75
C GLU A 65 12.54 2.46 -4.02
N HIS A 66 11.27 2.65 -4.36
CA HIS A 66 10.40 3.56 -3.62
C HIS A 66 10.24 3.15 -2.14
N LEU A 67 10.01 1.87 -1.86
CA LEU A 67 9.91 1.36 -0.49
C LEU A 67 11.24 1.48 0.29
N ILE A 68 12.38 1.27 -0.37
CA ILE A 68 13.71 1.49 0.24
C ILE A 68 13.88 2.96 0.65
N GLN A 69 13.52 3.90 -0.23
CA GLN A 69 13.61 5.33 0.07
C GLN A 69 12.71 5.72 1.25
N LEU A 70 11.46 5.26 1.26
CA LEU A 70 10.53 5.51 2.36
C LEU A 70 11.07 4.98 3.69
N LYS A 71 11.56 3.73 3.72
CA LYS A 71 12.12 3.14 4.94
C LYS A 71 13.37 3.86 5.45
N ARG A 72 14.20 4.37 4.54
CA ARG A 72 15.42 5.12 4.88
C ARG A 72 15.12 6.43 5.59
N TYR A 73 14.05 7.12 5.19
CA TYR A 73 13.80 8.51 5.61
C TYR A 73 12.60 8.70 6.53
N ILE A 74 11.73 7.70 6.68
CA ILE A 74 10.55 7.79 7.54
C ILE A 74 10.64 6.74 8.66
N PRO A 75 10.99 7.16 9.89
CA PRO A 75 11.00 6.28 11.05
C PRO A 75 9.60 5.75 11.37
N ALA A 76 9.51 4.45 11.67
CA ALA A 76 8.29 3.78 12.09
C ALA A 76 8.62 2.51 12.86
N ASP A 77 7.66 2.03 13.66
CA ASP A 77 7.81 0.77 14.39
C ASP A 77 7.73 -0.45 13.45
N ASP A 78 7.01 -0.30 12.33
CA ASP A 78 6.85 -1.31 11.30
C ASP A 78 6.58 -0.65 9.94
N HIS A 79 7.11 -1.26 8.88
CA HIS A 79 6.95 -0.84 7.49
C HIS A 79 6.27 -1.98 6.73
N ILE A 80 5.04 -1.74 6.28
CA ILE A 80 4.14 -2.79 5.80
C ILE A 80 3.69 -2.48 4.39
N MET A 81 3.96 -3.41 3.47
CA MET A 81 3.42 -3.40 2.12
C MET A 81 2.14 -4.25 2.11
N VAL A 82 1.04 -3.66 1.64
CA VAL A 82 -0.24 -4.34 1.48
C VAL A 82 -0.57 -4.39 0.00
N GLY A 83 -0.79 -5.58 -0.54
CA GLY A 83 -1.07 -5.75 -1.95
C GLY A 83 -1.16 -7.20 -2.35
N ASN A 84 -0.95 -7.45 -3.64
CA ASN A 84 -1.15 -8.74 -4.27
C ASN A 84 0.13 -9.59 -4.34
N ILE A 85 -0.06 -10.88 -4.51
CA ILE A 85 1.01 -11.82 -4.83
C ILE A 85 0.97 -12.09 -6.34
N LEU A 86 2.09 -11.84 -7.02
CA LEU A 86 2.22 -12.04 -8.46
C LEU A 86 1.75 -13.43 -8.89
N ASN A 87 0.85 -13.49 -9.87
CA ASN A 87 0.25 -14.72 -10.43
C ASN A 87 -0.59 -15.55 -9.44
N VAL A 88 -0.89 -15.02 -8.25
CA VAL A 88 -1.77 -15.68 -7.27
C VAL A 88 -3.01 -14.84 -7.01
N THR A 89 -2.83 -13.57 -6.66
CA THR A 89 -3.93 -12.63 -6.38
C THR A 89 -3.95 -11.41 -7.30
N GLY A 90 -2.88 -11.14 -8.04
CA GLY A 90 -2.84 -10.08 -9.05
C GLY A 90 -1.58 -10.08 -9.90
N LEU A 91 -1.37 -9.00 -10.65
CA LEU A 91 -0.28 -8.85 -11.63
C LEU A 91 0.96 -8.11 -11.08
N SER A 92 0.91 -7.61 -9.85
CA SER A 92 2.05 -6.93 -9.20
C SER A 92 2.81 -7.87 -8.27
N ASP A 93 4.15 -7.73 -8.21
CA ASP A 93 5.02 -8.44 -7.25
C ASP A 93 5.18 -7.62 -5.95
N ASP A 94 4.08 -7.43 -5.21
CA ASP A 94 4.13 -6.63 -3.97
C ASP A 94 4.87 -7.36 -2.86
N LYS A 95 4.66 -8.67 -2.76
CA LYS A 95 5.37 -9.52 -1.81
C LYS A 95 6.88 -9.46 -2.03
N GLY A 96 7.35 -9.66 -3.26
CA GLY A 96 8.78 -9.60 -3.56
C GLY A 96 9.36 -8.20 -3.36
N ALA A 97 8.63 -7.14 -3.75
CA ALA A 97 9.06 -5.76 -3.48
C ALA A 97 9.19 -5.48 -1.97
N ALA A 98 8.26 -5.98 -1.17
CA ALA A 98 8.30 -5.86 0.29
C ALA A 98 9.51 -6.58 0.87
N GLU A 99 9.70 -7.86 0.54
CA GLU A 99 10.81 -8.69 1.03
C GLU A 99 12.17 -8.08 0.69
N ARG A 100 12.36 -7.64 -0.56
CA ARG A 100 13.62 -7.03 -1.03
C ARG A 100 13.92 -5.67 -0.40
N SER A 101 12.88 -4.89 -0.07
CA SER A 101 13.02 -3.62 0.64
C SER A 101 13.06 -3.75 2.16
N GLY A 102 12.92 -4.97 2.69
CA GLY A 102 12.88 -5.26 4.13
C GLY A 102 11.58 -4.80 4.81
N TRP A 103 10.49 -4.68 4.06
CA TRP A 103 9.15 -4.41 4.57
C TRP A 103 8.45 -5.74 4.87
N ARG A 104 7.55 -5.73 5.86
CA ARG A 104 6.64 -6.84 6.07
C ARG A 104 5.56 -6.82 4.98
N PHE A 105 5.17 -7.99 4.49
CA PHE A 105 4.08 -8.13 3.54
C PHE A 105 2.80 -8.60 4.24
N ILE A 106 1.65 -8.05 3.85
CA ILE A 106 0.31 -8.56 4.16
C ILE A 106 -0.47 -8.62 2.85
N SER A 107 -1.06 -9.77 2.52
CA SER A 107 -1.92 -9.85 1.34
C SER A 107 -3.20 -9.04 1.51
N GLU A 108 -3.78 -8.57 0.42
CA GLU A 108 -5.01 -7.80 0.41
C GLU A 108 -6.16 -8.51 1.14
N ARG A 109 -6.24 -9.85 1.01
CA ARG A 109 -7.23 -10.70 1.68
C ARG A 109 -7.00 -10.84 3.17
N GLU A 110 -5.75 -10.99 3.61
CA GLU A 110 -5.42 -11.07 5.04
C GLU A 110 -5.68 -9.74 5.73
N PHE A 111 -5.32 -8.64 5.07
CA PHE A 111 -5.62 -7.30 5.57
C PHE A 111 -7.14 -7.10 5.72
N ALA A 112 -7.93 -7.46 4.71
CA ALA A 112 -9.39 -7.38 4.77
C ALA A 112 -10.01 -8.26 5.88
N ARG A 113 -9.31 -9.31 6.32
CA ARG A 113 -9.70 -10.18 7.46
C ARG A 113 -9.24 -9.67 8.83
N GLY A 114 -8.53 -8.54 8.88
CA GLY A 114 -8.11 -7.88 10.12
C GLY A 114 -6.63 -8.03 10.47
N THR A 115 -5.80 -8.64 9.62
CA THR A 115 -4.34 -8.64 9.82
C THR A 115 -3.78 -7.23 9.71
N ARG A 116 -2.87 -6.85 10.61
CA ARG A 116 -2.27 -5.49 10.69
C ARG A 116 -0.78 -5.55 10.96
#